data_AF-A0A1B6FQ77-F1
#
_entry.id   AF-A0A1B6FQ77-F1
#
_cell.length_a   1.000
_cell.length_b   1.000
_cell.length_c   1.000
_cell.angle_alpha   90.00
_cell.angle_beta   90.00
_cell.angle_gamma   90.00
#
_symmetry.space_group_name_H-M   'P 1'
#
loop_
_entity.id
_entity.type
_entity.pdbx_description
1 polymer ?
#
loop_
_entity_poly.entity_id
_entity_poly.type
_entity_poly.pdbx_seq_one_letter_code
_entity_poly.pdbx_strand_id
1 'polypeptide(L)'
;DQVYIHFVTDHLIERSGFHLEWAISGCGEIYRDRPKGTFSSPNYPNGYPTEMECEWDIIAPFDKSVEITIEEIHMEAYETCDFDYLIIYGGRDETYPVLSKLCHRQSSPIVITTTGNHAFIIFRSDHSMSGRGFRATWKFVDSKCGGKYIAPYGQIHSHNYPQNYDHNDDCQWL
;
A
#
# COMPACT_ATOMS: atom_id res chain seq x y z
N ASP A 1 -2.17 17.27 -1.80
CA ASP A 1 -3.57 17.14 -2.24
C ASP A 1 -4.34 18.42 -1.93
N GLN A 2 -5.14 18.91 -2.88
CA GLN A 2 -5.95 20.12 -2.70
C GLN A 2 -7.29 19.94 -3.39
N VAL A 3 -8.37 20.34 -2.71
CA VAL A 3 -9.69 20.48 -3.31
C VAL A 3 -9.91 21.97 -3.58
N TYR A 4 -10.25 22.31 -4.82
CA TYR A 4 -10.60 23.67 -5.22
C TYR A 4 -12.09 23.74 -5.55
N ILE A 5 -12.82 24.60 -4.83
CA ILE A 5 -14.25 24.81 -5.02
C ILE A 5 -14.46 26.22 -5.58
N HIS A 6 -15.08 26.32 -6.75
CA HIS A 6 -15.39 27.60 -7.40
C HIS A 6 -16.86 27.64 -7.80
N PHE A 7 -17.62 28.51 -7.12
CA PHE A 7 -19.04 28.75 -7.36
C PHE A 7 -19.24 30.15 -7.91
N VAL A 8 -19.92 30.26 -9.05
CA VAL A 8 -20.15 31.53 -9.76
C VAL A 8 -21.63 31.67 -10.10
N THR A 9 -22.19 32.87 -9.90
CA THR A 9 -23.56 33.23 -10.26
C THR A 9 -23.58 34.39 -11.26
N ASP A 10 -24.70 34.57 -11.96
CA ASP A 10 -24.93 35.73 -12.83
C ASP A 10 -25.78 36.82 -12.11
N HIS A 11 -26.22 37.82 -12.87
CA HIS A 11 -26.92 38.99 -12.34
C HIS A 11 -28.45 38.89 -12.39
N LEU A 12 -29.02 37.76 -12.81
CA LEU A 12 -30.43 37.71 -13.21
C LEU A 12 -31.35 37.22 -12.09
N ILE A 13 -31.06 36.07 -11.49
CA ILE A 13 -31.98 35.38 -10.54
C ILE A 13 -31.21 34.54 -9.51
N GLU A 14 -31.54 34.67 -8.23
CA GLU A 14 -31.02 33.84 -7.12
C GLU A 14 -31.96 32.70 -6.67
N ARG A 15 -31.38 31.62 -6.14
CA ARG A 15 -32.05 30.41 -5.61
C ARG A 15 -31.28 29.85 -4.40
N SER A 16 -31.78 28.75 -3.82
CA SER A 16 -31.39 28.14 -2.55
C SER A 16 -29.92 27.71 -2.37
N GLY A 17 -29.03 27.97 -3.33
CA GLY A 17 -27.60 27.71 -3.20
C GLY A 17 -27.24 26.22 -3.05
N PHE A 18 -26.19 25.94 -2.28
CA PHE A 18 -25.72 24.58 -1.99
C PHE A 18 -25.35 24.41 -0.52
N HIS A 19 -25.47 23.18 -0.02
CA HIS A 19 -24.89 22.71 1.24
C HIS A 19 -23.87 21.65 0.89
N LEU A 20 -22.64 21.77 1.41
CA LEU A 20 -21.54 20.86 1.12
C LEU A 20 -20.94 20.35 2.42
N GLU A 21 -21.02 19.04 2.61
CA GLU A 21 -20.30 18.30 3.64
C GLU A 21 -19.21 17.49 2.94
N TRP A 22 -18.00 17.51 3.50
CA TRP A 22 -16.90 16.70 2.99
C TRP A 22 -16.20 16.02 4.17
N ALA A 23 -15.75 14.79 3.93
CA ALA A 23 -14.91 14.05 4.84
C ALA A 23 -13.75 13.46 4.03
N ILE A 24 -12.54 13.52 4.59
CA ILE A 24 -11.44 12.70 4.10
C ILE A 24 -11.61 11.34 4.77
N SER A 25 -12.25 10.40 4.08
CA SER A 25 -12.29 8.98 4.45
C SER A 25 -11.11 8.23 3.81
N GLY A 26 -9.93 8.82 3.92
CA GLY A 26 -8.74 8.43 3.17
C GLY A 26 -7.47 8.70 3.97
N CYS A 27 -6.55 7.75 4.03
CA CYS A 27 -5.20 8.03 4.53
C CYS A 27 -4.14 7.34 3.68
N GLY A 28 -2.88 7.64 3.92
CA GLY A 28 -1.79 7.01 3.20
C GLY A 28 -0.80 7.99 2.59
N GLU A 29 0.15 7.44 1.84
CA GLU A 29 1.24 8.22 1.25
C GLU A 29 1.87 7.45 0.07
N ILE A 30 2.41 8.19 -0.89
CA ILE A 30 3.25 7.63 -1.95
C ILE A 30 4.71 7.86 -1.59
N TYR A 31 5.47 6.79 -1.41
CA TYR A 31 6.88 6.81 -1.13
C TYR A 31 7.71 6.56 -2.39
N ARG A 32 8.43 7.58 -2.84
CA ARG A 32 9.42 7.52 -3.92
C ARG A 32 10.78 7.94 -3.39
N ASP A 33 11.84 7.33 -3.90
CA ASP A 33 13.24 7.75 -3.67
C ASP A 33 13.69 7.80 -2.20
N ARG A 34 13.05 7.02 -1.32
CA ARG A 34 13.41 6.91 0.10
C ARG A 34 13.81 5.46 0.42
N PRO A 35 15.01 5.18 0.96
CA PRO A 35 15.48 3.81 1.14
C PRO A 35 14.78 3.03 2.25
N LYS A 36 14.02 3.72 3.12
CA LYS A 36 13.24 3.15 4.21
C LYS A 36 12.20 4.13 4.71
N GLY A 37 11.19 3.62 5.39
CA GLY A 37 10.14 4.41 6.01
C GLY A 37 9.30 3.62 6.99
N THR A 38 8.22 4.25 7.44
CA THR A 38 7.24 3.67 8.35
C THR A 38 5.85 4.17 7.97
N PHE A 39 4.86 3.33 8.18
CA PHE A 39 3.46 3.72 8.11
C PHE A 39 2.66 2.96 9.18
N SER A 40 1.51 3.51 9.54
CA SER A 40 0.63 2.94 10.56
C SER A 40 -0.82 3.28 10.24
N SER A 41 -1.75 2.52 10.80
CA SER A 41 -3.15 2.91 10.83
C SER A 41 -3.31 4.28 11.51
N PRO A 42 -4.33 5.08 11.13
CA PRO A 42 -4.65 6.32 11.83
C PRO A 42 -4.85 6.09 13.32
N ASN A 43 -4.46 7.09 14.11
CA ASN A 43 -4.51 7.11 15.58
C ASN A 43 -3.66 6.06 16.31
N TYR A 44 -2.93 5.16 15.63
CA TYR A 44 -2.05 4.19 16.27
C TYR A 44 -1.14 4.87 17.33
N PRO A 45 -1.02 4.33 18.56
CA PRO A 45 -1.48 3.01 19.02
C PRO A 45 -2.92 2.98 19.58
N ASN A 46 -3.69 4.06 19.43
CA ASN A 46 -5.10 4.11 19.77
C ASN A 46 -5.97 3.52 18.66
N GLY A 47 -7.28 3.42 18.90
CA GLY A 47 -8.23 2.87 17.94
C GLY A 47 -8.29 3.63 16.63
N TYR A 48 -8.20 2.90 15.51
CA TYR A 48 -8.44 3.49 14.18
C TYR A 48 -9.94 3.80 14.00
N PRO A 49 -10.29 4.84 13.22
CA PRO A 49 -11.68 5.10 12.85
C PRO A 49 -12.29 3.98 11.98
N THR A 50 -13.61 3.83 12.09
CA THR A 50 -14.43 2.96 11.22
C THR A 50 -14.61 3.59 9.84
N GLU A 51 -15.02 2.79 8.85
CA GLU A 51 -15.31 3.20 7.47
C GLU A 51 -14.17 3.97 6.80
N MET A 52 -12.93 3.52 7.05
CA MET A 52 -11.75 4.10 6.43
C MET A 52 -11.15 3.21 5.37
N GLU A 53 -10.56 3.86 4.38
CA GLU A 53 -9.68 3.24 3.41
C GLU A 53 -8.36 4.00 3.39
N CYS A 54 -7.24 3.29 3.51
CA CYS A 54 -5.92 3.90 3.43
C CYS A 54 -5.06 3.17 2.43
N GLU A 55 -4.30 3.92 1.64
CA GLU A 55 -3.48 3.38 0.56
C GLU A 55 -2.04 3.88 0.65
N TRP A 56 -1.09 2.95 0.67
CA TRP A 56 0.33 3.28 0.56
C TRP A 56 0.92 2.67 -0.70
N ASP A 57 1.62 3.50 -1.48
CA ASP A 57 2.35 3.07 -2.67
C ASP A 57 3.84 3.28 -2.41
N ILE A 58 4.59 2.18 -2.33
CA ILE A 58 6.03 2.20 -2.09
C ILE A 58 6.75 1.80 -3.37
N ILE A 59 7.53 2.74 -3.92
CA ILE A 59 8.21 2.60 -5.21
C ILE A 59 9.72 2.62 -4.98
N ALA A 60 10.33 1.46 -5.16
CA ALA A 60 11.77 1.25 -5.12
C ALA A 60 12.42 1.53 -6.50
N PRO A 61 13.73 1.80 -6.53
CA PRO A 61 14.52 1.72 -7.76
C PRO A 61 14.39 0.34 -8.44
N PHE A 62 14.57 0.28 -9.76
CA PHE A 62 14.38 -0.94 -10.57
C PHE A 62 15.28 -2.13 -10.18
N ASP A 63 16.39 -1.89 -9.48
CA ASP A 63 17.32 -2.91 -8.97
C ASP A 63 17.02 -3.32 -7.52
N LYS A 64 15.91 -2.84 -6.93
CA LYS A 64 15.53 -3.06 -5.54
C LYS A 64 14.14 -3.66 -5.42
N SER A 65 13.95 -4.38 -4.32
CA SER A 65 12.64 -4.86 -3.84
C SER A 65 12.27 -4.15 -2.55
N VAL A 66 10.99 -4.19 -2.19
CA VAL A 66 10.47 -3.62 -0.95
C VAL A 66 10.30 -4.73 0.08
N GLU A 67 11.04 -4.65 1.19
CA GLU A 67 10.82 -5.50 2.37
C GLU A 67 10.00 -4.71 3.39
N ILE A 68 8.81 -5.22 3.71
CA ILE A 68 7.86 -4.68 4.67
C ILE A 68 7.89 -5.55 5.92
N THR A 69 8.06 -4.93 7.07
CA THR A 69 7.95 -5.56 8.38
C THR A 69 6.72 -5.01 9.10
N ILE A 70 5.71 -5.85 9.29
CA ILE A 70 4.56 -5.55 10.15
C ILE A 70 5.02 -5.84 11.59
N GLU A 71 5.22 -4.81 12.39
CA GLU A 71 5.77 -4.94 13.74
C GLU A 71 4.72 -5.46 14.72
N GLU A 72 3.50 -4.93 14.62
CA GLU A 72 2.35 -5.29 15.43
C GLU A 72 1.08 -5.08 14.61
N ILE A 73 0.08 -5.95 14.81
CA ILE A 73 -1.25 -5.81 14.24
C ILE A 73 -2.31 -6.23 15.26
N HIS A 74 -3.34 -5.41 15.39
CA HIS A 74 -4.47 -5.61 16.29
C HIS A 74 -5.72 -4.97 15.68
N MET A 75 -6.45 -5.76 14.90
CA MET A 75 -7.67 -5.35 14.18
C MET A 75 -8.84 -6.24 14.57
N GLU A 76 -10.05 -5.89 14.11
CA GLU A 76 -11.19 -6.80 14.22
C GLU A 76 -10.83 -8.18 13.64
N ALA A 77 -11.24 -9.21 14.37
CA ALA A 77 -10.90 -10.59 14.08
C ALA A 77 -12.13 -11.29 13.50
N TYR A 78 -12.02 -11.76 12.26
CA TYR A 78 -13.03 -12.60 11.62
C TYR A 78 -12.36 -13.64 10.74
N GLU A 79 -12.91 -14.87 10.70
CA GLU A 79 -12.24 -16.03 10.09
C GLU A 79 -11.81 -15.81 8.63
N THR A 80 -12.57 -15.02 7.86
CA THR A 80 -12.31 -14.73 6.45
C THR A 80 -11.60 -13.39 6.20
N CYS A 81 -11.33 -12.60 7.24
CA CYS A 81 -10.79 -11.24 7.13
C CYS A 81 -11.63 -10.31 6.23
N ASP A 82 -12.95 -10.40 6.30
CA ASP A 82 -13.86 -9.64 5.43
C ASP A 82 -14.36 -8.32 6.04
N PHE A 83 -14.09 -8.08 7.34
CA PHE A 83 -14.39 -6.80 7.99
C PHE A 83 -13.16 -5.87 7.88
N ASP A 84 -12.32 -5.84 8.92
CA ASP A 84 -11.09 -5.05 8.91
C ASP A 84 -9.90 -5.85 8.41
N TYR A 85 -9.13 -5.28 7.48
CA TYR A 85 -7.94 -5.96 6.96
C TYR A 85 -6.86 -5.01 6.44
N LEU A 86 -5.63 -5.49 6.48
CA LEU A 86 -4.46 -4.93 5.81
C LEU A 86 -4.05 -5.91 4.70
N ILE A 87 -4.09 -5.48 3.45
CA ILE A 87 -3.67 -6.28 2.30
C ILE A 87 -2.46 -5.65 1.63
N ILE A 88 -1.51 -6.49 1.24
CA ILE A 88 -0.25 -6.10 0.62
C ILE A 88 -0.15 -6.81 -0.72
N TYR A 89 -0.09 -6.03 -1.78
CA TYR A 89 0.07 -6.47 -3.16
C TYR A 89 1.52 -6.29 -3.61
N GLY A 90 2.03 -7.27 -4.36
CA GLY A 90 3.41 -7.27 -4.89
C GLY A 90 3.55 -6.52 -6.20
N GLY A 91 2.92 -5.35 -6.32
CA GLY A 91 2.90 -4.59 -7.56
C GLY A 91 2.24 -3.22 -7.40
N ARG A 92 1.69 -2.69 -8.50
CA ARG A 92 1.28 -1.27 -8.60
C ARG A 92 -0.14 -0.99 -8.13
N ASP A 93 -1.01 -1.99 -8.12
CA ASP A 93 -2.43 -1.86 -7.83
C ASP A 93 -3.04 -3.22 -7.41
N GLU A 94 -4.35 -3.24 -7.15
CA GLU A 94 -5.11 -4.43 -6.71
C GLU A 94 -5.17 -5.57 -7.76
N THR A 95 -4.71 -5.35 -9.00
CA THR A 95 -4.67 -6.40 -10.04
C THR A 95 -3.44 -7.31 -9.92
N TYR A 96 -2.46 -6.91 -9.12
CA TYR A 96 -1.22 -7.67 -8.88
C TYR A 96 -1.40 -8.75 -7.79
N PRO A 97 -0.50 -9.74 -7.69
CA PRO A 97 -0.61 -10.81 -6.71
C PRO A 97 -0.66 -10.30 -5.27
N VAL A 98 -1.60 -10.84 -4.49
CA VAL A 98 -1.67 -10.64 -3.03
C VAL A 98 -0.50 -11.38 -2.38
N LEU A 99 0.39 -10.64 -1.71
CA LEU A 99 1.48 -11.22 -0.93
C LEU A 99 1.02 -11.60 0.47
N SER A 100 0.12 -10.81 1.05
CA SER A 100 -0.46 -11.08 2.37
C SER A 100 -1.77 -10.34 2.55
N LYS A 101 -2.76 -11.01 3.14
CA LYS A 101 -3.99 -10.41 3.69
C LYS A 101 -3.99 -10.71 5.18
N LEU A 102 -3.92 -9.66 5.98
CA LEU A 102 -3.82 -9.75 7.42
C LEU A 102 -5.08 -9.15 8.05
N CYS A 103 -5.68 -9.93 8.93
CA CYS A 103 -6.55 -9.43 9.99
C CYS A 103 -6.17 -10.20 11.27
N HIS A 104 -6.84 -9.93 12.39
CA HIS A 104 -6.54 -10.49 13.71
C HIS A 104 -5.34 -9.86 14.43
N ARG A 105 -5.23 -10.23 15.72
CA ARG A 105 -4.12 -9.87 16.57
C ARG A 105 -2.92 -10.79 16.30
N GLN A 106 -1.77 -10.20 16.00
CA GLN A 106 -0.50 -10.92 16.01
C GLN A 106 0.53 -10.18 16.87
N SER A 107 1.26 -10.95 17.67
CA SER A 107 2.27 -10.46 18.60
C SER A 107 3.71 -10.68 18.11
N SER A 108 3.88 -11.25 16.91
CA SER A 108 5.18 -11.51 16.31
C SER A 108 5.29 -10.76 14.99
N PRO A 109 6.47 -10.17 14.67
CA PRO A 109 6.63 -9.45 13.41
C PRO A 109 6.47 -10.36 12.20
N ILE A 110 5.83 -9.83 11.16
CA ILE A 110 5.70 -10.50 9.85
C ILE A 110 6.58 -9.75 8.86
N VAL A 111 7.42 -10.47 8.13
CA VAL A 111 8.27 -9.90 7.08
C VAL A 111 7.76 -10.37 5.72
N ILE A 112 7.49 -9.43 4.82
CA ILE A 112 7.00 -9.66 3.47
C ILE A 112 7.91 -8.90 2.51
N THR A 113 8.42 -9.58 1.49
CA THR A 113 9.30 -8.98 0.50
C THR A 113 8.70 -9.12 -0.88
N THR A 114 8.60 -8.02 -1.62
CA THR A 114 8.15 -8.03 -3.00
C THR A 114 9.23 -8.66 -3.89
N THR A 115 8.81 -9.22 -5.03
CA THR A 115 9.76 -9.65 -6.07
C THR A 115 10.17 -8.45 -6.92
N GLY A 116 9.19 -7.63 -7.34
CA GLY A 116 9.39 -6.37 -8.03
C GLY A 116 9.73 -5.18 -7.15
N ASN A 117 9.82 -4.00 -7.77
CA ASN A 117 10.17 -2.74 -7.14
C ASN A 117 8.96 -1.94 -6.63
N HIS A 118 7.76 -2.51 -6.64
CA HIS A 118 6.54 -1.88 -6.14
C HIS A 118 5.89 -2.71 -5.04
N ALA A 119 5.37 -2.04 -4.03
CA ALA A 119 4.41 -2.58 -3.09
C ALA A 119 3.21 -1.64 -2.99
N PHE A 120 2.01 -2.17 -3.16
CA PHE A 120 0.76 -1.44 -2.97
C PHE A 120 0.03 -2.03 -1.77
N ILE A 121 -0.32 -1.18 -0.80
CA ILE A 121 -0.86 -1.61 0.50
C ILE A 121 -2.19 -0.91 0.73
N ILE A 122 -3.21 -1.68 1.08
CA ILE A 122 -4.53 -1.15 1.45
C ILE A 122 -4.86 -1.57 2.88
N PHE A 123 -5.29 -0.62 3.70
CA PHE A 123 -6.02 -0.88 4.94
C PHE A 123 -7.47 -0.45 4.77
N ARG A 124 -8.42 -1.35 5.08
CA ARG A 124 -9.85 -1.05 5.10
C ARG A 124 -10.45 -1.39 6.46
N SER A 125 -11.33 -0.52 6.97
CA SER A 125 -12.15 -0.76 8.16
C SER A 125 -13.64 -0.69 7.86
N ASP A 126 -14.42 -1.53 8.54
CA ASP A 126 -15.87 -1.62 8.40
C ASP A 126 -16.60 -0.57 9.28
N HIS A 127 -17.93 -0.61 9.32
CA HIS A 127 -18.76 0.33 10.08
C HIS A 127 -18.70 0.20 11.61
N SER A 128 -17.98 -0.77 12.17
CA SER A 128 -17.97 -1.08 13.59
C SER A 128 -16.60 -1.57 14.10
N MET A 129 -16.53 -1.90 15.40
CA MET A 129 -15.45 -2.68 16.02
C MET A 129 -13.99 -2.33 15.61
N SER A 130 -13.42 -1.27 16.18
CA SER A 130 -12.00 -0.95 15.93
C SER A 130 -11.02 -1.64 16.91
N GLY A 131 -9.92 -2.17 16.38
CA GLY A 131 -8.73 -2.54 17.16
C GLY A 131 -7.73 -1.38 17.34
N ARG A 132 -6.51 -1.67 17.82
CA ARG A 132 -5.43 -0.66 17.95
C ARG A 132 -4.77 -0.33 16.60
N GLY A 133 -5.07 -1.13 15.59
CA GLY A 133 -4.53 -1.04 14.25
C GLY A 133 -3.16 -1.68 14.14
N PHE A 134 -2.28 -1.07 13.36
CA PHE A 134 -0.98 -1.65 13.05
C PHE A 134 0.10 -0.59 12.91
N ARG A 135 1.34 -1.04 13.05
CA ARG A 135 2.52 -0.28 12.67
C ARG A 135 3.46 -1.14 11.84
N ALA A 136 3.93 -0.56 10.76
CA ALA A 136 4.81 -1.20 9.81
C ALA A 136 6.02 -0.32 9.51
N THR A 137 7.13 -0.99 9.25
CA THR A 137 8.32 -0.37 8.66
C THR A 137 8.60 -1.02 7.32
N TRP A 138 9.29 -0.31 6.46
CA TRP A 138 9.72 -0.85 5.18
C TRP A 138 11.11 -0.33 4.83
N LYS A 139 11.83 -1.10 4.03
CA LYS A 139 13.13 -0.73 3.49
C LYS A 139 13.32 -1.34 2.10
N PHE A 140 14.19 -0.73 1.32
CA PHE A 140 14.65 -1.32 0.08
C PHE A 140 15.73 -2.36 0.34
N VAL A 141 15.62 -3.48 -0.34
CA VAL A 141 16.61 -4.56 -0.35
C VAL A 141 17.02 -4.84 -1.79
N ASP A 142 18.17 -5.48 -2.00
CA ASP A 142 18.61 -5.87 -3.34
C ASP A 142 17.58 -6.78 -3.99
N SER A 143 17.14 -6.44 -5.21
CA SER A 143 16.23 -7.32 -5.93
C SER A 143 16.99 -8.52 -6.46
N LYS A 144 16.25 -9.62 -6.52
CA LYS A 144 16.68 -10.90 -7.09
C LYS A 144 16.62 -10.90 -8.62
N CYS A 145 15.87 -9.98 -9.23
CA CYS A 145 15.70 -9.83 -10.67
C CYS A 145 15.34 -8.39 -11.04
N GLY A 146 15.25 -8.07 -12.33
CA GLY A 146 15.00 -6.70 -12.79
C GLY A 146 16.26 -5.83 -12.83
N GLY A 147 16.07 -4.53 -13.02
CA GLY A 147 17.14 -3.54 -13.04
C GLY A 147 17.08 -2.60 -14.24
N LYS A 148 17.96 -1.59 -14.25
CA LYS A 148 18.06 -0.61 -15.34
C LYS A 148 19.30 -0.87 -16.19
N TYR A 149 19.12 -1.12 -17.49
CA TYR A 149 20.17 -1.53 -18.43
C TYR A 149 20.33 -0.48 -19.53
N ILE A 150 21.49 0.19 -19.55
CA ILE A 150 21.86 1.14 -20.62
C ILE A 150 23.10 0.59 -21.33
N ALA A 151 22.90 -0.29 -22.32
CA ALA A 151 23.97 -0.88 -23.09
C ALA A 151 23.53 -1.20 -24.54
N PRO A 152 24.43 -1.16 -25.54
CA PRO A 152 24.11 -1.52 -26.92
C PRO A 152 23.87 -3.03 -27.11
N TYR A 153 24.32 -3.88 -26.19
CA TYR A 153 24.07 -5.31 -26.14
C TYR A 153 24.25 -5.85 -24.72
N GLY A 154 23.60 -6.98 -24.41
CA GLY A 154 23.65 -7.64 -23.10
C GLY A 154 22.77 -8.89 -23.07
N GLN A 155 22.71 -9.56 -21.91
CA GLN A 155 21.82 -10.69 -21.67
C GLN A 155 21.03 -10.45 -20.38
N ILE A 156 19.73 -10.76 -20.42
CA ILE A 156 18.80 -10.67 -19.29
C ILE A 156 18.27 -12.07 -19.02
N HIS A 157 18.26 -12.45 -17.74
CA HIS A 157 17.79 -13.75 -17.28
C HIS A 157 16.86 -13.59 -16.08
N SER A 158 15.98 -14.57 -15.89
CA SER A 158 15.21 -14.70 -14.65
C SER A 158 16.14 -15.01 -13.47
N HIS A 159 15.67 -14.72 -12.24
CA HIS A 159 16.46 -14.93 -11.01
C HIS A 159 17.10 -16.33 -10.93
N ASN A 160 16.36 -17.35 -11.34
CA ASN A 160 16.74 -18.75 -11.17
C ASN A 160 17.44 -19.37 -12.38
N TYR A 161 17.66 -18.63 -13.48
CA TYR A 161 18.23 -19.21 -14.70
C TYR A 161 19.58 -19.92 -14.42
N PRO A 162 19.81 -21.15 -14.93
CA PRO A 162 19.00 -21.89 -15.92
C PRO A 162 17.86 -22.74 -15.34
N GLN A 163 17.58 -22.66 -14.04
CA GLN A 163 16.46 -23.34 -13.38
C GLN A 163 15.13 -22.62 -13.64
N ASN A 164 14.03 -23.28 -13.24
CA ASN A 164 12.68 -22.73 -13.34
C ASN A 164 12.51 -21.46 -12.48
N TYR A 165 11.73 -20.52 -12.98
CA TYR A 165 11.36 -19.29 -12.27
C TYR A 165 10.41 -19.58 -11.09
N ASP A 166 10.38 -18.66 -10.13
CA ASP A 166 9.46 -18.74 -8.99
C ASP A 166 8.05 -18.27 -9.39
N HIS A 167 7.04 -18.71 -8.66
CA HIS A 167 5.66 -18.32 -8.97
C HIS A 167 5.44 -16.86 -8.54
N ASN A 168 4.69 -16.09 -9.33
CA ASN A 168 4.34 -14.69 -9.03
C ASN A 168 5.53 -13.72 -8.95
N ASP A 169 6.62 -14.01 -9.67
CA ASP A 169 7.71 -13.04 -9.88
C ASP A 169 7.22 -11.82 -10.69
N ASP A 170 7.35 -10.61 -10.16
CA ASP A 170 7.11 -9.32 -10.86
C ASP A 170 8.44 -8.61 -11.15
N CYS A 171 9.28 -9.23 -11.98
CA CYS A 171 10.57 -8.66 -12.35
C CYS A 171 10.39 -7.56 -13.42
N GLN A 172 10.94 -6.36 -13.19
CA GLN A 172 10.87 -5.24 -14.14
C GLN A 172 12.26 -4.79 -14.59
N TRP A 173 12.45 -4.70 -15.91
CA TRP A 173 13.68 -4.24 -16.54
C TRP A 173 13.43 -2.92 -17.30
N LEU A 174 14.28 -1.91 -17.08
CA LEU A 174 14.21 -0.61 -17.74
C LEU A 174 15.40 -0.35 -18.66
#